data_AF-A0A3N5TM57-F1
#
_entry.id   AF-A0A3N5TM57-F1
#
_cell.length_a   1.000
_cell.length_b   1.000
_cell.length_c   1.000
_cell.angle_alpha   90.00
_cell.angle_beta   90.00
_cell.angle_gamma   90.00
#
_symmetry.space_group_name_H-M   'P 1'
#
loop_
_entity.id
_entity.type
_entity.pdbx_description
1 polymer ?
#
loop_
_entity_poly.entity_id
_entity_poly.type
_entity_poly.pdbx_seq_one_letter_code
_entity_poly.pdbx_strand_id
1 'polypeptide(L)'
;MGFSESTLSTQHLRDVNFGNLMRIAVPIMLSQATETIMMFTDRLFLSRLGSGYLGVAMSGGLSSFVFSSLFIGTLGYLAAVTSQHFGAGKNEQAVRYVPQGVWLALAAYPLALLSQPLARLIFVLSGHTETQVELEFSYFSVLMYGSVFVF
;
A
#
# COMPACT_ATOMS: atom_id res chain seq x y z
N MET A 1 -13.20 -5.63 -44.42
CA MET A 1 -12.38 -4.81 -43.49
C MET A 1 -12.20 -5.46 -42.10
N GLY A 2 -12.34 -6.79 -41.94
CA GLY A 2 -12.28 -7.47 -40.63
C GLY A 2 -11.14 -8.48 -40.43
N PHE A 3 -10.09 -8.44 -41.24
CA PHE A 3 -8.98 -9.42 -41.19
C PHE A 3 -7.67 -8.87 -40.59
N SER A 4 -7.62 -7.58 -40.21
CA SER A 4 -6.40 -6.96 -39.64
C SER A 4 -6.37 -6.91 -38.12
N GLU A 5 -7.51 -7.08 -37.43
CA GLU A 5 -7.56 -7.02 -35.96
C GLU A 5 -7.20 -8.35 -35.27
N SER A 6 -7.45 -9.50 -35.92
CA SER A 6 -7.18 -10.82 -35.32
C SER A 6 -5.70 -11.22 -35.33
N THR A 7 -4.91 -10.70 -36.28
CA THR A 7 -3.47 -10.94 -36.42
C THR A 7 -2.62 -10.09 -35.46
N LEU A 8 -3.05 -8.87 -35.13
CA LEU A 8 -2.40 -8.02 -34.13
C LEU A 8 -2.53 -8.58 -32.71
N SER A 9 -3.69 -9.16 -32.38
CA SER A 9 -3.92 -9.77 -31.07
C SER A 9 -3.11 -11.05 -30.84
N THR A 10 -2.75 -11.78 -31.90
CA THR A 10 -1.95 -13.01 -31.81
C THR A 10 -0.45 -12.76 -31.83
N GLN A 11 0.02 -11.65 -32.41
CA GLN A 11 1.42 -11.21 -32.30
C GLN A 11 1.76 -10.65 -30.92
N HIS A 12 0.87 -9.85 -30.31
CA HIS A 12 1.10 -9.27 -28.98
C HIS A 12 1.23 -10.34 -27.87
N LEU A 13 0.48 -11.44 -27.98
CA LEU A 13 0.58 -12.58 -27.05
C LEU A 13 1.86 -13.41 -27.28
N ARG A 14 2.48 -13.32 -28.46
CA ARG A 14 3.70 -14.05 -28.82
C ARG A 14 4.97 -13.38 -28.29
N ASP A 15 4.90 -12.09 -27.96
CA ASP A 15 6.01 -11.32 -27.38
C ASP A 15 6.06 -11.38 -25.83
N VAL A 16 5.00 -11.90 -25.20
CA VAL A 16 4.96 -12.20 -23.76
C VAL A 16 5.69 -13.52 -23.50
N ASN A 17 7.02 -13.45 -23.53
CA ASN A 17 7.87 -14.58 -23.18
C ASN A 17 7.90 -14.79 -21.66
N PHE A 18 7.72 -16.03 -21.20
CA PHE A 18 7.81 -16.41 -19.79
C PHE A 18 9.10 -15.89 -19.11
N GLY A 19 10.22 -15.84 -19.85
CA GLY A 19 11.48 -15.28 -19.36
C GLY A 19 11.41 -13.77 -19.06
N ASN A 20 10.69 -13.00 -19.87
CA ASN A 20 10.48 -11.55 -19.63
C ASN A 20 9.56 -11.32 -18.43
N LEU A 21 8.51 -12.15 -18.29
CA LEU A 21 7.63 -12.12 -17.12
C LEU A 21 8.39 -12.42 -15.82
N MET A 22 9.20 -13.49 -15.81
CA MET A 22 10.03 -13.85 -14.66
C MET A 22 11.02 -12.73 -14.30
N ARG A 23 11.59 -12.03 -15.28
CA ARG A 23 12.52 -10.92 -15.03
C ARG A 23 11.88 -9.74 -14.28
N ILE A 24 10.57 -9.52 -14.44
CA ILE A 24 9.82 -8.48 -13.72
C ILE A 24 9.25 -9.03 -12.41
N ALA A 25 8.76 -10.27 -12.41
CA ALA A 25 8.13 -10.88 -11.23
C ALA A 25 9.13 -11.21 -10.11
N VAL A 26 10.32 -11.72 -10.44
CA VAL A 26 11.35 -12.10 -9.46
C VAL A 26 11.74 -10.94 -8.52
N PRO A 27 12.08 -9.73 -9.00
CA PRO A 27 12.41 -8.63 -8.09
C PRO A 27 11.22 -8.18 -7.24
N ILE A 28 9.99 -8.24 -7.76
CA ILE A 28 8.78 -7.93 -7.00
C ILE A 28 8.58 -8.95 -5.87
N MET A 29 8.67 -10.24 -6.18
CA MET A 29 8.56 -11.32 -5.20
C MET A 29 9.63 -11.23 -4.12
N LEU A 30 10.87 -10.93 -4.50
CA LEU A 30 11.97 -10.76 -3.55
C LEU A 30 11.71 -9.57 -2.61
N SER A 31 11.23 -8.45 -3.16
CA SER A 31 10.88 -7.27 -2.36
C SER A 31 9.79 -7.58 -1.32
N GLN A 32 8.74 -8.31 -1.73
CA GLN A 32 7.66 -8.74 -0.84
C GLN A 32 8.13 -9.76 0.22
N ALA A 33 9.06 -10.64 -0.14
CA ALA A 33 9.67 -11.58 0.81
C ALA A 33 10.50 -10.83 1.86
N THR A 34 11.31 -9.84 1.45
CA THR A 34 12.09 -9.02 2.37
C THR A 34 11.19 -8.22 3.33
N GLU A 35 10.11 -7.63 2.81
CA GLU A 35 9.11 -6.93 3.63
C GLU A 35 8.50 -7.86 4.70
N THR A 36 8.16 -9.09 4.31
CA THR A 36 7.63 -10.10 5.24
C THR A 36 8.63 -10.47 6.33
N ILE A 37 9.90 -10.65 5.98
CA ILE A 37 10.97 -10.96 6.94
C ILE A 37 11.15 -9.81 7.93
N MET A 38 11.16 -8.56 7.44
CA MET A 38 11.27 -7.37 8.28
C MET A 38 10.13 -7.31 9.30
N MET A 39 8.88 -7.44 8.85
CA MET A 39 7.72 -7.46 9.76
C MET A 39 7.78 -8.58 10.78
N PHE A 40 8.26 -9.77 10.39
CA PHE A 40 8.43 -10.89 11.30
C PHE A 40 9.48 -10.59 12.38
N THR A 41 10.63 -10.05 11.99
CA THR A 41 11.70 -9.66 12.91
C THR A 41 11.22 -8.60 13.89
N ASP A 42 10.51 -7.56 13.45
CA ASP A 42 9.94 -6.53 14.31
C ASP A 42 8.99 -7.13 15.37
N ARG A 43 8.10 -8.04 14.94
CA ARG A 43 7.21 -8.77 15.84
C ARG A 43 7.96 -9.69 16.81
N LEU A 44 9.06 -10.30 16.38
CA LEU A 44 9.90 -11.12 17.24
C LEU A 44 10.54 -10.29 18.35
N PHE A 45 11.05 -9.09 18.05
CA PHE A 45 11.56 -8.17 19.07
C PHE A 45 10.46 -7.68 20.01
N LEU A 46 9.29 -7.30 19.48
CA LEU A 46 8.13 -6.91 20.30
C LEU A 46 7.65 -8.03 21.24
N SER A 47 7.67 -9.29 20.78
CA SER A 47 7.28 -10.43 21.61
C SER A 47 8.19 -10.64 22.83
N ARG A 48 9.45 -10.16 22.79
CA ARG A 48 10.39 -10.20 23.91
C ARG A 48 10.09 -9.15 24.98
N LEU A 49 9.36 -8.08 24.65
CA LEU A 49 8.97 -7.01 25.58
C LEU A 49 7.73 -7.36 26.44
N GLY A 50 7.03 -8.44 26.09
CA GLY A 50 5.88 -8.97 26.83
C GLY A 50 4.66 -9.18 25.94
N SER A 51 3.86 -10.20 26.24
CA SER A 51 2.67 -10.59 25.46
C SER A 51 1.61 -9.49 25.35
N GLY A 52 1.50 -8.62 26.35
CA GLY A 52 0.59 -7.46 26.32
C GLY A 52 0.92 -6.45 25.22
N TYR A 53 2.20 -6.17 24.98
CA TYR A 53 2.63 -5.25 23.92
C TYR A 53 2.44 -5.84 22.52
N LEU A 54 2.52 -7.16 22.39
CA LEU A 54 2.30 -7.84 21.12
C LEU A 54 0.84 -7.72 20.67
N GLY A 55 -0.13 -7.89 21.57
CA GLY A 55 -1.55 -7.71 21.26
C GLY A 55 -1.88 -6.28 20.83
N VAL A 56 -1.37 -5.30 21.57
CA VAL A 56 -1.47 -3.86 21.27
C VAL A 56 -0.85 -3.51 19.91
N ALA A 57 0.36 -3.99 19.62
CA ALA A 57 1.05 -3.69 18.38
C ALA A 57 0.33 -4.30 17.17
N MET A 58 -0.31 -5.46 17.35
CA MET A 58 -1.11 -6.11 16.31
C MET A 58 -2.38 -5.34 16.00
N SER A 59 -3.15 -4.91 17.00
CA SER A 59 -4.36 -4.12 16.79
C SER A 59 -4.03 -2.72 16.24
N GLY A 60 -3.09 -2.00 16.84
CA GLY A 60 -2.65 -0.68 16.37
C GLY A 60 -2.03 -0.70 14.97
N GLY A 61 -1.21 -1.72 14.68
CA GLY A 61 -0.59 -1.92 13.36
C GLY A 61 -1.62 -2.28 12.29
N LEU A 62 -2.56 -3.18 12.60
CA LEU A 62 -3.63 -3.54 11.67
C LEU A 62 -4.53 -2.36 11.37
N SER A 63 -4.90 -1.57 12.38
CA SER A 63 -5.68 -0.35 12.17
C SER A 63 -4.94 0.65 11.30
N SER A 64 -3.64 0.86 11.53
CA SER A 64 -2.82 1.72 10.67
C SER A 64 -2.81 1.24 9.21
N PHE A 65 -2.69 -0.07 9.00
CA PHE A 65 -2.75 -0.67 7.67
C PHE A 65 -4.11 -0.47 7.02
N VAL A 66 -5.21 -0.70 7.73
CA VAL A 66 -6.58 -0.52 7.21
C VAL A 66 -6.80 0.92 6.74
N PHE A 67 -6.46 1.91 7.57
CA PHE A 67 -6.59 3.32 7.18
C PHE A 67 -5.69 3.68 6.00
N SER A 68 -4.44 3.22 6.00
CA SER A 68 -3.48 3.49 4.92
C SER A 68 -3.88 2.81 3.61
N SER A 69 -4.52 1.63 3.67
CA SER A 69 -4.88 0.82 2.50
C SER A 69 -5.78 1.54 1.51
N LEU A 70 -6.68 2.41 1.99
CA LEU A 70 -7.55 3.23 1.14
C LEU A 70 -6.73 4.17 0.26
N PHE A 71 -5.73 4.82 0.85
CA PHE A 71 -4.85 5.75 0.14
C PHE A 71 -3.88 5.01 -0.77
N ILE A 72 -3.26 3.93 -0.28
CA ILE A 72 -2.38 3.05 -1.08
C ILE A 72 -3.14 2.53 -2.32
N GLY A 73 -4.37 2.07 -2.15
CA GLY A 73 -5.19 1.58 -3.25
C GLY A 73 -5.52 2.67 -4.27
N THR A 74 -5.83 3.87 -3.81
CA THR A 74 -6.16 5.00 -4.70
C THR A 74 -4.94 5.46 -5.50
N LEU A 75 -3.77 5.57 -4.85
CA LEU A 75 -2.50 5.90 -5.51
C LEU A 75 -2.05 4.78 -6.46
N GLY A 76 -2.20 3.52 -6.05
CA GLY A 76 -1.91 2.35 -6.87
C GLY A 76 -2.77 2.28 -8.13
N TYR A 77 -4.04 2.67 -8.04
CA TYR A 77 -4.92 2.79 -9.22
C TYR A 77 -4.38 3.80 -10.22
N LEU A 78 -3.96 4.98 -9.75
CA LEU A 78 -3.41 6.00 -10.64
C LEU A 78 -2.09 5.56 -11.29
N ALA A 79 -1.23 4.86 -10.55
CA ALA A 79 -0.02 4.25 -11.08
C ALA A 79 -0.34 3.22 -12.19
N ALA A 80 -1.36 2.39 -11.98
CA ALA A 80 -1.82 1.42 -12.98
C ALA A 80 -2.35 2.12 -14.25
N VAL A 81 -3.21 3.12 -14.11
CA VAL A 81 -3.74 3.90 -15.24
C VAL A 81 -2.62 4.60 -16.01
N THR A 82 -1.69 5.24 -15.31
CA THR A 82 -0.52 5.89 -15.91
C THR A 82 0.33 4.89 -16.70
N SER A 83 0.58 3.71 -16.13
CA SER A 83 1.34 2.64 -16.78
C SER A 83 0.63 2.07 -18.01
N GLN A 84 -0.69 1.93 -17.95
CA GLN A 84 -1.50 1.47 -19.09
C GLN A 84 -1.48 2.48 -20.23
N HIS A 85 -1.63 3.78 -19.94
CA HIS A 85 -1.54 4.83 -20.95
C HIS A 85 -0.16 4.91 -21.59
N PHE A 86 0.89 4.72 -20.78
CA PHE A 86 2.27 4.64 -21.27
C PHE A 86 2.47 3.42 -22.18
N GLY A 87 2.01 2.23 -21.76
CA GLY A 87 2.08 1.01 -22.56
C GLY A 87 1.28 1.05 -23.87
N ALA A 88 0.20 1.85 -23.92
CA ALA A 88 -0.61 2.07 -25.12
C ALA A 88 -0.01 3.10 -26.10
N GLY A 89 1.21 3.60 -25.86
CA GLY A 89 1.87 4.63 -26.68
C GLY A 89 1.29 6.04 -26.53
N LYS A 90 0.37 6.26 -25.57
CA LYS A 90 -0.28 7.56 -25.30
C LYS A 90 0.52 8.34 -24.24
N ASN A 91 1.81 8.56 -24.51
CA ASN A 91 2.75 9.15 -23.56
C ASN A 91 2.31 10.53 -23.04
N GLU A 92 1.70 11.35 -23.90
CA GLU A 92 1.20 12.67 -23.51
C GLU A 92 0.09 12.58 -22.44
N GLN A 93 -0.75 11.55 -22.50
CA GLN A 93 -1.78 11.30 -21.48
C GLN A 93 -1.15 10.77 -20.20
N ALA A 94 -0.18 9.85 -20.30
CA ALA A 94 0.53 9.32 -19.13
C ALA A 94 1.22 10.44 -18.33
N VAL A 95 1.94 11.35 -19.01
CA VAL A 95 2.60 12.50 -18.37
C VAL A 95 1.60 13.43 -17.69
N ARG A 96 0.38 13.56 -18.23
CA ARG A 96 -0.68 14.40 -17.65
C ARG A 96 -1.23 13.85 -16.32
N TYR A 97 -1.18 12.54 -16.09
CA TYR A 97 -1.64 11.91 -14.84
C TYR A 97 -0.61 11.96 -13.71
N VAL A 98 0.69 12.04 -14.03
CA VAL A 98 1.77 12.14 -13.04
C VAL A 98 1.56 13.28 -12.02
N PRO A 99 1.33 14.54 -12.42
CA PRO A 99 1.14 15.61 -11.45
C PRO A 99 -0.14 15.43 -10.61
N GLN A 100 -1.18 14.81 -11.17
CA GLN A 100 -2.41 14.51 -10.41
C GLN A 100 -2.13 13.50 -9.29
N GLY A 101 -1.21 12.57 -9.53
CA GLY A 101 -0.77 11.61 -8.52
C GLY A 101 0.02 12.23 -7.40
N VAL A 102 0.91 13.16 -7.74
CA VAL A 102 1.65 13.94 -6.74
C VAL A 102 0.69 14.76 -5.89
N TRP A 103 -0.28 15.44 -6.49
CA TRP A 103 -1.30 16.18 -5.74
C TRP A 103 -2.16 15.28 -4.86
N LEU A 104 -2.53 14.10 -5.36
CA LEU A 104 -3.29 13.12 -4.59
C LEU A 104 -2.49 12.56 -3.42
N ALA A 105 -1.19 12.27 -3.60
CA ALA A 105 -0.30 11.81 -2.54
C ALA A 105 -0.11 12.89 -1.46
N LEU A 106 0.11 14.14 -1.88
CA LEU A 106 0.21 15.29 -0.98
C LEU A 106 -1.08 15.54 -0.20
N ALA A 107 -2.24 15.25 -0.77
CA ALA A 107 -3.52 15.33 -0.08
C ALA A 107 -3.80 14.09 0.81
N ALA A 108 -3.33 12.91 0.41
CA ALA A 108 -3.53 11.66 1.14
C ALA A 108 -2.90 11.69 2.53
N TYR A 109 -1.70 12.25 2.67
CA TYR A 109 -1.01 12.33 3.97
C TYR A 109 -1.78 13.13 5.05
N PRO A 110 -2.19 14.40 4.83
CA PRO A 110 -2.98 15.13 5.83
C PRO A 110 -4.36 14.49 6.06
N LEU A 111 -4.98 13.89 5.03
CA LEU A 111 -6.23 13.15 5.20
C LEU A 111 -6.06 11.89 6.06
N ALA A 112 -4.93 11.19 5.93
CA ALA A 112 -4.59 10.05 6.78
C ALA A 112 -4.36 10.51 8.23
N LEU A 113 -3.69 11.64 8.47
CA LEU A 113 -3.55 12.20 9.82
C LEU A 113 -4.89 12.62 10.42
N LEU A 114 -5.81 13.17 9.62
CA LEU A 114 -7.17 13.51 10.07
C LEU A 114 -8.01 12.27 10.45
N SER A 115 -7.59 11.05 10.07
CA SER A 115 -8.25 9.81 10.48
C SER A 115 -7.92 9.37 11.91
N GLN A 116 -6.92 9.97 12.57
CA GLN A 116 -6.53 9.65 13.95
C GLN A 116 -7.67 9.68 14.98
N PRO A 117 -8.52 10.72 15.07
CA PRO A 117 -9.64 10.72 16.02
C PRO A 117 -10.64 9.59 15.75
N LEU A 118 -10.83 9.22 14.48
CA LEU A 118 -11.70 8.11 14.10
C LEU A 118 -11.11 6.77 14.54
N ALA A 119 -9.79 6.58 14.40
CA ALA A 119 -9.10 5.40 14.90
C ALA A 119 -9.22 5.26 16.43
N ARG A 120 -9.05 6.36 17.18
CA ARG A 120 -9.24 6.38 18.63
C ARG A 120 -10.66 6.00 19.03
N LEU A 121 -11.67 6.49 18.31
CA LEU A 121 -13.06 6.15 18.54
C LEU A 121 -13.31 4.64 18.34
N ILE A 122 -12.74 4.05 17.28
CA ILE A 122 -12.85 2.61 17.01
C ILE A 122 -12.25 1.80 18.16
N PHE A 123 -11.06 2.15 18.65
CA PHE A 123 -10.44 1.43 19.77
C PHE A 123 -11.28 1.47 21.07
N VAL A 124 -11.90 2.63 21.36
CA VAL A 124 -12.80 2.76 22.52
C VAL A 124 -14.08 1.92 22.32
N LEU A 125 -14.66 1.95 21.12
CA LEU A 125 -15.86 1.17 20.79
C LEU A 125 -15.60 -0.35 20.78
N SER A 126 -14.37 -0.78 20.52
CA SER A 126 -13.96 -2.19 20.58
C SER A 126 -13.96 -2.78 22.00
N GLY A 127 -14.20 -1.96 23.04
CA GLY A 127 -14.28 -2.42 24.42
C GLY A 127 -12.93 -2.72 25.06
N HIS A 128 -11.84 -2.20 24.51
CA HIS A 128 -10.50 -2.31 25.09
C HIS A 128 -10.39 -1.48 26.39
N THR A 129 -9.54 -1.92 27.32
CA THR A 129 -9.28 -1.16 28.56
C THR A 129 -8.61 0.19 28.25
N GLU A 130 -8.77 1.18 29.12
CA GLU A 130 -8.19 2.52 28.89
C GLU A 130 -6.68 2.48 28.65
N THR A 131 -5.96 1.64 29.40
CA THR A 131 -4.52 1.44 29.24
C THR A 131 -4.17 0.82 27.88
N GLN A 132 -5.00 -0.10 27.38
CA GLN A 132 -4.81 -0.72 26.07
C GLN A 132 -5.07 0.28 24.94
N VAL A 133 -6.13 1.08 25.03
CA VAL A 133 -6.44 2.13 24.06
C VAL A 133 -5.32 3.16 23.96
N GLU A 134 -4.73 3.56 25.09
CA GLU A 134 -3.63 4.53 25.11
C GLU A 134 -2.37 3.99 24.40
N LEU A 135 -2.01 2.74 24.69
CA LEU A 135 -0.89 2.05 24.04
C LEU A 135 -1.14 1.83 22.54
N GLU A 136 -2.35 1.40 22.15
CA GLU A 136 -2.75 1.17 20.75
C GLU A 136 -2.73 2.47 19.95
N PHE A 137 -3.29 3.54 20.53
CA PHE A 137 -3.33 4.85 19.91
C PHE A 137 -1.95 5.47 19.77
N SER A 138 -1.08 5.31 20.77
CA SER A 138 0.30 5.78 20.72
C SER A 138 1.06 5.09 19.58
N TYR A 139 0.98 3.75 19.51
CA TYR A 139 1.59 2.96 18.44
C TYR A 139 1.04 3.34 17.06
N PHE A 140 -0.28 3.44 16.92
CA PHE A 140 -0.95 3.88 15.70
C PHE A 140 -0.51 5.28 15.26
N SER A 141 -0.40 6.23 16.20
CA SER A 141 0.00 7.60 15.90
C SER A 141 1.43 7.66 15.36
N VAL A 142 2.36 6.91 15.96
CA VAL A 142 3.73 6.79 15.47
C VAL A 142 3.76 6.24 14.05
N LEU A 143 2.99 5.19 13.76
CA LEU A 143 2.90 4.63 12.40
C LEU A 143 2.30 5.63 11.40
N MET A 144 1.27 6.38 11.80
CA MET A 144 0.66 7.40 10.95
C MET A 144 1.60 8.55 10.64
N TYR A 145 2.44 8.99 11.57
CA TYR A 145 3.49 9.97 11.25
C TYR A 145 4.54 9.39 10.28
N GLY A 146 4.86 8.10 10.41
CA GLY A 146 5.76 7.40 9.49
C GLY A 146 5.17 7.17 8.08
N SER A 147 3.84 7.23 7.93
CA SER A 147 3.14 6.96 6.66
C SER A 147 3.49 7.94 5.53
N VAL A 148 4.20 9.03 5.81
CA VAL A 148 4.69 9.99 4.80
C VAL A 148 5.56 9.34 3.72
N PHE A 149 6.24 8.23 4.03
CA PHE A 149 7.06 7.48 3.06
C PHE A 149 6.26 6.44 2.28
N VAL A 150 5.03 6.17 2.71
CA VAL A 150 4.14 5.17 2.10
C VAL A 150 3.26 5.79 1.02
N PHE A 151 2.99 7.10 1.09
CA PHE A 151 2.20 7.87 0.13
C PHE A 151 3.09 8.66 -0.83
#